data_AF-A0A7W8P8A7-F1
#
_entry.id   AF-A0A7W8P8A7-F1
#
_cell.length_a   1.000
_cell.length_b   1.000
_cell.length_c   1.000
_cell.angle_alpha   90.00
_cell.angle_beta   90.00
_cell.angle_gamma   90.00
#
_symmetry.space_group_name_H-M   'P 1'
#
loop_
_entity.id
_entity.type
_entity.pdbx_description
1 polymer ?
#
loop_
_entity_poly.entity_id
_entity_poly.type
_entity_poly.pdbx_seq_one_letter_code
_entity_poly.pdbx_strand_id
1 'polypeptide(L)'
;MPYKARLKTGEPRKRAKPGYAVTNAHEYNESLKRRGQLSLYCPDGDLKALFINDTPYQKGVSGQSRTYSDAYLELIFIFYRLFGWGMRQITGHMHEFWALRGLDIGVPSFGLLSERFRTLEVQVKQGCARVAERLRNGEAISLIVDSSGMNFGRASEWHRQKYGRDASQTPWRKMHLSIDPEMNVHHIAITEENVSDEAGLNAMLAVDANVDCVIADGAYYSIA
;
A
#
# COMPACT_ATOMS: atom_id res chain seq x y z
N MET A 1 11.16 -1.92 -25.38
CA MET A 1 10.10 -1.50 -26.33
C MET A 1 10.71 -0.83 -27.56
N PRO A 2 10.44 -1.33 -28.78
CA PRO A 2 11.10 -0.91 -30.03
C PRO A 2 10.92 0.56 -30.39
N TYR A 3 9.83 1.21 -29.94
CA TYR A 3 9.53 2.61 -30.29
C TYR A 3 10.51 3.62 -29.65
N LYS A 4 11.08 3.30 -28.48
CA LYS A 4 12.06 4.18 -27.80
C LYS A 4 13.43 4.13 -28.47
N ALA A 5 13.76 3.04 -29.15
CA ALA A 5 15.04 2.87 -29.85
C ALA A 5 15.10 3.73 -31.14
N ARG A 6 14.00 3.77 -31.92
CA ARG A 6 13.92 4.55 -33.16
C ARG A 6 13.98 6.07 -32.96
N LEU A 7 13.50 6.54 -31.81
CA LEU A 7 13.64 7.95 -31.40
C LEU A 7 15.09 8.35 -31.14
N LYS A 8 15.95 7.40 -30.74
CA LYS A 8 17.38 7.65 -30.51
C LYS A 8 18.21 7.57 -31.80
N THR A 9 17.77 6.80 -32.79
CA THR A 9 18.46 6.62 -34.07
C THR A 9 18.00 7.58 -35.17
N GLY A 10 17.00 8.42 -34.92
CA GLY A 10 16.44 9.36 -35.89
C GLY A 10 15.57 8.71 -36.96
N GLU A 11 15.30 7.41 -36.86
CA GLU A 11 14.45 6.69 -37.82
C GLU A 11 12.99 7.18 -37.74
N PRO A 12 12.29 7.30 -38.88
CA PRO A 12 10.89 7.66 -38.89
C PRO A 12 10.05 6.64 -38.12
N ARG A 13 9.06 7.14 -37.37
CA ARG A 13 8.16 6.29 -36.59
C ARG A 13 7.36 5.40 -37.52
N LYS A 14 7.20 4.12 -37.16
CA LYS A 14 6.39 3.13 -37.91
C LYS A 14 4.90 3.52 -38.00
N ARG A 15 4.44 4.39 -37.11
CA ARG A 15 3.09 4.98 -37.11
C ARG A 15 3.22 6.49 -36.89
N ALA A 16 2.49 7.27 -37.68
CA ALA A 16 2.38 8.71 -37.46
C ALA A 16 1.81 8.98 -36.06
N LYS A 17 2.25 10.06 -35.41
CA LYS A 17 1.61 10.50 -34.16
C LYS A 17 0.16 10.89 -34.50
N PRO A 18 -0.84 10.39 -33.76
CA PRO A 18 -2.19 10.93 -33.84
C PRO A 18 -2.15 12.45 -33.59
N GLY A 19 -2.69 13.24 -34.52
CA GLY A 19 -2.71 14.69 -34.46
C GLY A 19 -4.00 15.23 -33.84
N TYR A 20 -4.36 14.76 -32.64
CA TYR A 20 -5.51 15.32 -31.92
C TYR A 20 -5.04 16.34 -30.89
N ALA A 21 -5.83 17.41 -30.71
CA ALA A 21 -5.66 18.35 -29.61
C ALA A 21 -6.46 17.84 -28.40
N VAL A 22 -5.83 17.78 -27.23
CA VAL A 22 -6.53 17.43 -25.98
C VAL A 22 -7.36 18.62 -25.54
N THR A 23 -8.68 18.57 -25.73
CA THR A 23 -9.60 19.67 -25.41
C THR A 23 -10.06 19.67 -23.96
N ASN A 24 -9.97 18.53 -23.27
CA ASN A 24 -10.47 18.33 -21.90
C ASN A 24 -9.35 18.23 -20.84
N ALA A 25 -8.13 18.73 -21.13
CA ALA A 25 -6.98 18.57 -20.24
C ALA A 25 -7.23 19.14 -18.83
N HIS A 26 -7.94 20.27 -18.74
CA HIS A 26 -8.29 20.89 -17.47
C HIS A 26 -9.26 20.02 -16.66
N GLU A 27 -10.36 19.57 -17.26
CA GLU A 27 -11.35 18.71 -16.62
C GLU A 27 -10.74 17.37 -16.20
N TYR A 28 -9.90 16.78 -17.06
CA TYR A 28 -9.16 15.57 -16.73
C TYR A 28 -8.27 15.78 -15.51
N ASN A 29 -7.52 16.88 -15.45
CA ASN A 29 -6.67 17.18 -14.30
C ASN A 29 -7.47 17.42 -13.01
N GLU A 30 -8.61 18.11 -13.08
CA GLU A 30 -9.51 18.25 -11.94
C GLU A 30 -10.07 16.91 -11.48
N SER A 31 -10.40 16.01 -12.42
CA SER A 31 -10.82 14.65 -12.07
C SER A 31 -9.71 13.87 -11.34
N LEU A 32 -8.45 14.03 -11.74
CA LEU A 32 -7.30 13.40 -11.07
C LEU A 32 -7.06 13.97 -9.68
N LYS A 33 -7.22 15.29 -9.49
CA LYS A 33 -7.16 15.92 -8.16
C LYS A 33 -8.25 15.37 -7.23
N ARG A 34 -9.50 15.28 -7.71
CA ARG A 34 -10.61 14.69 -6.95
C ARG A 34 -10.36 13.23 -6.61
N ARG A 35 -9.79 12.47 -7.56
CA ARG A 35 -9.40 11.07 -7.32
C ARG A 35 -8.28 10.94 -6.27
N GLY A 36 -7.36 11.89 -6.22
CA GLY A 36 -6.30 11.95 -5.21
C GLY A 36 -6.70 12.66 -3.91
N GLN A 37 -7.93 13.18 -3.81
CA GLN A 37 -8.38 13.92 -2.64
C GLN A 37 -8.59 12.96 -1.48
N LEU A 38 -7.70 13.03 -0.48
CA LEU A 38 -7.84 12.29 0.76
C LEU A 38 -8.60 13.16 1.77
N SER A 39 -9.75 12.70 2.24
CA SER A 39 -10.51 13.33 3.32
C SER A 39 -10.75 12.30 4.41
N LEU A 40 -10.38 12.65 5.65
CA LEU A 40 -10.63 11.81 6.82
C LEU A 40 -11.95 12.20 7.44
N TYR A 41 -12.91 11.31 7.31
CA TYR A 41 -14.17 11.43 8.02
C TYR A 41 -13.98 10.99 9.47
N CYS A 42 -14.25 11.89 10.40
CA CYS A 42 -14.27 11.61 11.82
C CYS A 42 -15.74 11.44 12.22
N PRO A 43 -16.19 10.23 12.57
CA PRO A 43 -17.56 10.03 13.02
C PRO A 43 -17.82 10.82 14.31
N ASP A 44 -19.07 11.26 14.49
CA ASP A 44 -19.52 11.82 15.75
C ASP A 44 -19.40 10.77 16.87
N GLY A 45 -18.81 11.14 18.00
CA GLY A 45 -18.61 10.26 19.14
C GLY A 45 -17.27 10.47 19.85
N ASP A 46 -17.00 9.62 20.83
CA ASP A 46 -15.75 9.67 21.59
C ASP A 46 -14.61 8.95 20.84
N LEU A 47 -14.00 9.68 19.90
CA LEU A 47 -12.80 9.23 19.19
C LEU A 47 -11.61 9.02 20.13
N LYS A 48 -11.56 9.75 21.26
CA LYS A 48 -10.46 9.65 22.22
C LYS A 48 -10.44 8.27 22.85
N ALA A 49 -11.59 7.75 23.27
CA ALA A 49 -11.72 6.40 23.83
C ALA A 49 -11.29 5.27 22.87
N LEU A 50 -11.36 5.49 21.55
CA LEU A 50 -10.88 4.52 20.55
C LEU A 50 -9.36 4.50 20.41
N PHE A 51 -8.70 5.63 20.70
CA PHE A 51 -7.28 5.82 20.46
C PHE A 51 -6.42 5.79 21.73
N ILE A 52 -7.00 6.21 22.85
CA ILE A 52 -6.32 6.39 24.12
C ILE A 52 -6.99 5.54 25.17
N ASN A 53 -6.18 4.74 25.86
CA ASN A 53 -6.57 4.06 27.07
C ASN A 53 -6.38 5.01 28.26
N ASP A 54 -7.49 5.53 28.77
CA ASP A 54 -7.51 6.44 29.93
C ASP A 54 -7.17 5.75 31.27
N THR A 55 -7.08 4.42 31.28
CA THR A 55 -6.68 3.62 32.45
C THR A 55 -5.41 2.79 32.18
N PRO A 56 -4.26 3.43 31.94
CA PRO A 56 -3.02 2.71 31.65
C PRO A 56 -2.46 2.00 32.90
N TYR A 57 -2.93 2.33 34.10
CA TYR A 57 -2.53 1.65 35.33
C TYR A 57 -3.73 0.91 35.92
N GLN A 58 -3.61 -0.42 36.05
CA GLN A 58 -4.60 -1.26 36.70
C GLN A 58 -4.00 -1.86 37.98
N LYS A 59 -4.65 -1.59 39.12
CA LYS A 59 -4.20 -2.08 40.42
C LYS A 59 -4.19 -3.62 40.42
N GLY A 60 -3.02 -4.22 40.66
CA GLY A 60 -2.83 -5.68 40.69
C GLY A 60 -2.27 -6.29 39.40
N VAL A 61 -2.12 -5.51 38.32
CA VAL A 61 -1.41 -5.94 37.10
C VAL A 61 0.02 -5.39 37.14
N SER A 62 1.01 -6.26 36.93
CA SER A 62 2.41 -5.84 36.82
C SER A 62 2.66 -5.21 35.45
N GLY A 63 3.23 -4.01 35.44
CA GLY A 63 3.47 -3.21 34.24
C GLY A 63 2.34 -2.22 33.91
N GLN A 64 2.66 -1.21 33.11
CA GLN A 64 1.70 -0.22 32.64
C GLN A 64 1.01 -0.73 31.37
N SER A 65 -0.31 -0.75 31.36
CA SER A 65 -1.12 -0.97 30.16
C SER A 65 -0.84 0.10 29.12
N ARG A 66 -0.90 -0.26 27.84
CA ARG A 66 -0.58 0.65 26.73
C ARG A 66 -1.54 1.84 26.76
N THR A 67 -0.98 3.05 26.74
CA THR A 67 -1.74 4.31 26.64
C THR A 67 -2.39 4.48 25.27
N TYR A 68 -1.75 4.01 24.20
CA TYR A 68 -2.26 4.15 22.84
C TYR A 68 -2.71 2.80 22.30
N SER A 69 -3.87 2.77 21.66
CA SER A 69 -4.39 1.58 21.01
C SER A 69 -3.60 1.24 19.74
N ASP A 70 -3.60 -0.03 19.35
CA ASP A 70 -2.95 -0.45 18.11
C ASP A 70 -3.63 0.18 16.88
N ALA A 71 -4.96 0.37 16.91
CA ALA A 71 -5.70 1.08 15.86
C ALA A 71 -5.21 2.52 15.64
N TYR A 72 -4.85 3.22 16.72
CA TYR A 72 -4.30 4.57 16.59
C TYR A 72 -2.87 4.57 16.04
N LEU A 73 -2.05 3.61 16.47
CA LEU A 73 -0.70 3.44 15.94
C LEU A 73 -0.74 3.06 14.45
N GLU A 74 -1.67 2.21 14.03
CA GLU A 74 -1.93 1.88 12.62
C GLU A 74 -2.32 3.11 11.82
N LEU A 75 -3.23 3.95 12.33
CA LEU A 75 -3.60 5.20 11.68
C LEU A 75 -2.36 6.06 11.43
N ILE A 76 -1.56 6.35 12.47
CA ILE A 76 -0.36 7.19 12.35
C ILE A 76 0.66 6.53 11.40
N PHE A 77 0.80 5.20 11.44
CA PHE A 77 1.68 4.45 10.55
C PHE A 77 1.26 4.60 9.07
N ILE A 78 -0.04 4.54 8.78
CA ILE A 78 -0.57 4.76 7.43
C ILE A 78 -0.19 6.15 6.94
N PHE A 79 -0.40 7.21 7.73
CA PHE A 79 0.01 8.56 7.35
C PHE A 79 1.53 8.67 7.15
N TYR A 80 2.30 8.12 8.08
CA TYR A 80 3.76 8.09 8.00
C TYR A 80 4.25 7.47 6.69
N ARG A 81 3.65 6.34 6.28
CA ARG A 81 4.02 5.64 5.04
C ARG A 81 3.47 6.31 3.78
N LEU A 82 2.25 6.85 3.83
CA LEU A 82 1.59 7.47 2.69
C LEU A 82 2.27 8.77 2.27
N PHE A 83 2.64 9.61 3.25
CA PHE A 83 3.27 10.91 2.98
C PHE A 83 4.80 10.86 2.98
N GLY A 84 5.41 9.78 3.48
CA GLY A 84 6.87 9.63 3.54
C GLY A 84 7.56 10.66 4.45
N TRP A 85 6.83 11.24 5.40
CA TRP A 85 7.36 12.21 6.36
C TRP A 85 8.20 11.56 7.45
N GLY A 86 9.12 12.32 8.06
CA GLY A 86 9.86 11.83 9.22
C GLY A 86 8.95 11.66 10.45
N MET A 87 9.31 10.75 11.37
CA MET A 87 8.49 10.44 12.55
C MET A 87 8.13 11.69 13.39
N ARG A 88 9.06 12.65 13.53
CA ARG A 88 8.77 13.91 14.24
C ARG A 88 7.78 14.80 13.49
N GLN A 89 7.84 14.81 12.16
CA GLN A 89 6.93 15.59 11.32
C GLN A 89 5.52 15.02 11.38
N ILE A 90 5.37 13.69 11.32
CA ILE A 90 4.04 13.06 11.43
C ILE A 90 3.46 13.25 12.84
N THR A 91 4.26 13.14 13.90
CA THR A 91 3.79 13.46 15.26
C THR A 91 3.27 14.90 15.35
N GLY A 92 4.01 15.88 14.82
CA GLY A 92 3.57 17.28 14.79
C GLY A 92 2.32 17.49 13.96
N HIS A 93 2.24 16.87 12.78
CA HIS A 93 1.08 16.95 11.91
C HIS A 93 -0.18 16.38 12.56
N MET A 94 -0.09 15.21 13.20
CA MET A 94 -1.23 14.59 13.90
C MET A 94 -1.69 15.46 15.08
N HIS A 95 -0.76 16.12 15.77
CA HIS A 95 -1.10 17.02 16.88
C HIS A 95 -1.91 18.23 16.37
N GLU A 96 -1.44 18.88 15.30
CA GLU A 96 -2.16 19.98 14.66
C GLU A 96 -3.51 19.52 14.08
N PHE A 97 -3.54 18.35 13.46
CA PHE A 97 -4.75 17.77 12.86
C PHE A 97 -5.89 17.59 13.86
N TRP A 98 -5.59 17.10 15.08
CA TRP A 98 -6.57 16.96 16.15
C TRP A 98 -6.96 18.30 16.77
N ALA A 99 -5.99 19.19 16.98
CA ALA A 99 -6.23 20.54 17.51
C ALA A 99 -7.19 21.35 16.62
N LEU A 100 -7.02 21.30 15.30
CA LEU A 100 -7.90 21.97 14.34
C LEU A 100 -9.34 21.43 14.34
N ARG A 101 -9.56 20.23 14.91
CA ARG A 101 -10.88 19.62 15.10
C ARG A 101 -11.44 19.81 16.51
N GLY A 102 -10.71 20.49 17.39
CA GLY A 102 -11.08 20.65 18.79
C GLY A 102 -11.07 19.34 19.58
N LEU A 103 -10.30 18.33 19.13
CA LEU A 103 -10.21 17.02 19.78
C LEU A 103 -8.95 16.94 20.64
N ASP A 104 -9.13 16.66 21.94
CA ASP A 104 -8.03 16.45 22.90
C ASP A 104 -7.49 15.01 22.83
N ILE A 105 -6.89 14.68 21.68
CA ILE A 105 -6.28 13.38 21.42
C ILE A 105 -4.76 13.55 21.45
N GLY A 106 -4.13 13.05 22.51
CA GLY A 106 -2.68 12.99 22.64
C GLY A 106 -2.01 12.22 21.49
N VAL A 107 -0.80 12.62 21.13
CA VAL A 107 -0.03 11.98 20.04
C VAL A 107 1.21 11.29 20.62
N PRO A 108 1.49 10.02 20.25
CA PRO A 108 2.70 9.32 20.62
C PRO A 108 3.98 10.10 20.29
N SER A 109 4.96 10.03 21.19
CA SER A 109 6.30 10.58 20.92
C SER A 109 7.01 9.80 19.82
N PHE A 110 7.98 10.43 19.16
CA PHE A 110 8.75 9.76 18.09
C PHE A 110 9.46 8.48 18.57
N GLY A 111 9.91 8.46 19.82
CA GLY A 111 10.59 7.30 20.40
C GLY A 111 9.63 6.12 20.53
N LEU A 112 8.42 6.37 21.02
CA LEU A 112 7.37 5.36 21.10
C LEU A 112 6.97 4.87 19.70
N LEU A 113 6.78 5.77 18.73
CA LEU A 113 6.47 5.37 17.36
C LEU A 113 7.58 4.51 16.74
N SER A 114 8.85 4.87 16.97
CA SER A 114 9.98 4.10 16.43
C SER A 114 10.03 2.67 16.96
N GLU A 115 9.71 2.47 18.24
CA GLU A 115 9.66 1.15 18.84
C GLU A 115 8.44 0.35 18.35
N ARG A 116 7.27 1.02 18.31
CA ARG A 116 6.00 0.36 17.97
C ARG A 116 5.91 0.02 16.49
N PHE A 117 6.32 0.89 15.58
CA PHE A 117 6.23 0.63 14.14
C PHE A 117 7.03 -0.59 13.68
N ARG A 118 8.04 -1.01 14.43
CA ARG A 118 8.78 -2.24 14.16
C ARG A 118 7.96 -3.51 14.44
N THR A 119 7.06 -3.45 15.42
CA THR A 119 6.30 -4.60 15.94
C THR A 119 4.81 -4.51 15.66
N LEU A 120 4.37 -3.42 15.04
CA LEU A 120 2.98 -3.17 14.69
C LEU A 120 2.59 -4.08 13.52
N GLU A 121 1.68 -5.01 13.77
CA GLU A 121 1.02 -5.77 12.72
C GLU A 121 -0.07 -4.90 12.12
N VAL A 122 0.09 -4.50 10.86
CA VAL A 122 -0.90 -3.70 10.15
C VAL A 122 -1.83 -4.62 9.40
N GLN A 123 -3.09 -4.65 9.82
CA GLN A 123 -4.11 -5.43 9.12
C GLN A 123 -4.58 -4.67 7.87
N VAL A 124 -4.11 -5.09 6.69
CA VAL A 124 -4.61 -4.55 5.42
C VAL A 124 -5.93 -5.24 5.11
N LYS A 125 -7.05 -4.53 5.29
CA LYS A 125 -8.36 -5.03 4.85
C LYS A 125 -8.38 -5.11 3.31
N GLN A 126 -8.35 -6.33 2.80
CA GLN A 126 -8.37 -6.66 1.38
C GLN A 126 -9.82 -6.70 0.86
N GLY A 127 -10.46 -5.53 0.78
CA GLY A 127 -11.77 -5.40 0.13
C GLY A 127 -12.76 -4.47 0.82
N CYS A 128 -13.74 -3.98 0.06
CA CYS A 128 -14.85 -3.21 0.58
C CYS A 128 -15.97 -4.13 1.12
N ALA A 129 -16.84 -3.61 2.01
CA ALA A 129 -17.92 -4.39 2.61
C ALA A 129 -18.83 -5.07 1.56
N ARG A 130 -19.02 -4.43 0.41
CA ARG A 130 -19.76 -4.96 -0.74
C ARG A 130 -19.11 -6.21 -1.32
N VAL A 131 -17.79 -6.23 -1.46
CA VAL A 131 -17.04 -7.42 -1.93
C VAL A 131 -17.21 -8.55 -0.92
N ALA A 132 -17.01 -8.26 0.37
CA ALA A 132 -17.19 -9.26 1.42
C ALA A 132 -18.62 -9.84 1.42
N GLU A 133 -19.64 -9.04 1.10
CA GLU A 133 -21.02 -9.51 0.97
C GLU A 133 -21.24 -10.39 -0.26
N ARG A 134 -20.74 -10.00 -1.43
CA ARG A 134 -20.79 -10.80 -2.66
C ARG A 134 -20.13 -12.17 -2.46
N LEU A 135 -18.94 -12.17 -1.85
CA LEU A 135 -18.22 -13.40 -1.52
C LEU A 135 -19.01 -14.30 -0.57
N ARG A 136 -19.63 -13.74 0.48
CA ARG A 136 -20.51 -14.49 1.39
C ARG A 136 -21.75 -15.07 0.70
N ASN A 137 -22.26 -14.39 -0.33
CA ASN A 137 -23.38 -14.85 -1.13
C ASN A 137 -22.99 -15.93 -2.16
N GLY A 138 -21.71 -16.32 -2.21
CA GLY A 138 -21.20 -17.34 -3.11
C GLY A 138 -21.06 -16.88 -4.56
N GLU A 139 -21.08 -15.57 -4.82
CA GLU A 139 -20.84 -15.03 -6.15
C GLU A 139 -19.43 -15.40 -6.62
N ALA A 140 -19.34 -15.90 -7.86
CA ALA A 140 -18.06 -16.14 -8.46
C ALA A 140 -17.39 -14.82 -8.87
N ILE A 141 -16.06 -14.76 -8.71
CA ILE A 141 -15.23 -13.63 -9.10
C ILE A 141 -14.25 -14.04 -10.19
N SER A 142 -14.04 -13.16 -11.16
CA SER A 142 -12.93 -13.26 -12.08
C SER A 142 -11.71 -12.59 -11.46
N LEU A 143 -10.61 -13.32 -11.34
CA LEU A 143 -9.38 -12.85 -10.71
C LEU A 143 -8.39 -12.41 -11.78
N ILE A 144 -7.87 -11.19 -11.65
CA ILE A 144 -6.82 -10.62 -12.48
C ILE A 144 -5.53 -10.63 -11.65
N VAL A 145 -4.50 -11.31 -12.13
CA VAL A 145 -3.23 -11.47 -11.42
C VAL A 145 -2.12 -10.74 -12.18
N ASP A 146 -1.35 -9.96 -11.44
CA ASP A 146 -0.18 -9.23 -11.96
C ASP A 146 0.95 -9.22 -10.92
N SER A 147 2.19 -9.08 -11.38
CA SER A 147 3.34 -8.81 -10.50
C SER A 147 4.05 -7.53 -10.89
N SER A 148 4.55 -6.83 -9.88
CA SER A 148 5.42 -5.67 -10.05
C SER A 148 6.69 -5.82 -9.22
N GLY A 149 7.84 -5.56 -9.84
CA GLY A 149 9.10 -5.37 -9.11
C GLY A 149 9.03 -4.11 -8.25
N MET A 150 9.40 -4.23 -6.98
CA MET A 150 9.46 -3.15 -6.00
C MET A 150 10.88 -3.05 -5.45
N ASN A 151 11.40 -1.83 -5.36
CA ASN A 151 12.69 -1.56 -4.71
C ASN A 151 12.45 -0.99 -3.30
N PHE A 152 12.82 -1.74 -2.27
CA PHE A 152 12.61 -1.41 -0.86
C PHE A 152 13.81 -0.71 -0.19
N GLY A 153 14.88 -0.37 -0.92
CA GLY A 153 16.04 0.24 -0.27
C GLY A 153 17.11 0.82 -1.21
N ARG A 154 17.78 1.86 -0.70
CA ARG A 154 19.03 2.41 -1.28
C ARG A 154 20.28 1.66 -0.82
N ALA A 155 20.13 0.67 0.07
CA ALA A 155 21.24 0.00 0.76
C ALA A 155 22.19 -0.74 -0.21
N SER A 156 21.67 -1.39 -1.25
CA SER A 156 22.52 -2.05 -2.25
C SER A 156 23.26 -1.06 -3.14
N GLU A 157 22.64 0.07 -3.48
CA GLU A 157 23.28 1.14 -4.25
C GLU A 157 24.39 1.80 -3.43
N TRP A 158 24.13 2.09 -2.15
CA TRP A 158 25.14 2.59 -1.23
C TRP A 158 26.28 1.58 -1.03
N HIS A 159 25.98 0.30 -0.87
CA HIS A 159 26.99 -0.75 -0.69
C HIS A 159 27.85 -0.91 -1.95
N ARG A 160 27.23 -0.86 -3.13
CA ARG A 160 27.91 -0.88 -4.42
C ARG A 160 28.80 0.36 -4.60
N GLN A 161 28.31 1.55 -4.24
CA GLN A 161 29.09 2.79 -4.29
C GLN A 161 30.27 2.80 -3.31
N LYS A 162 30.08 2.29 -2.08
CA LYS A 162 31.09 2.34 -1.02
C LYS A 162 32.14 1.23 -1.13
N TYR A 163 31.73 0.02 -1.50
CA TYR A 163 32.58 -1.18 -1.44
C TYR A 163 32.84 -1.82 -2.81
N GLY A 164 32.30 -1.27 -3.91
CA GLY A 164 32.51 -1.80 -5.26
C GLY A 164 31.96 -3.22 -5.46
N ARG A 165 31.09 -3.69 -4.57
CA ARG A 165 30.54 -5.05 -4.55
C ARG A 165 29.04 -5.00 -4.48
N ASP A 166 28.40 -5.87 -5.24
CA ASP A 166 26.97 -6.10 -5.13
C ASP A 166 26.64 -6.54 -3.70
N ALA A 167 25.58 -5.95 -3.14
CA ALA A 167 25.07 -6.40 -1.85
C ALA A 167 24.53 -7.82 -2.00
N SER A 168 24.86 -8.70 -1.05
CA SER A 168 24.36 -10.09 -1.04
C SER A 168 22.83 -10.18 -0.94
N GLN A 169 22.17 -9.11 -0.46
CA GLN A 169 20.73 -8.95 -0.52
C GLN A 169 20.38 -7.78 -1.43
N THR A 170 19.69 -8.06 -2.53
CA THR A 170 19.10 -7.01 -3.37
C THR A 170 17.88 -6.42 -2.66
N PRO A 171 17.65 -5.10 -2.76
CA PRO A 171 16.48 -4.44 -2.18
C PRO A 171 15.24 -4.67 -3.04
N TRP A 172 15.40 -5.35 -4.17
CA TRP A 172 14.33 -5.73 -5.05
C TRP A 172 13.55 -6.89 -4.44
N ARG A 173 12.24 -6.77 -4.53
CA ARG A 173 11.26 -7.79 -4.21
C ARG A 173 10.21 -7.76 -5.31
N LYS A 174 9.46 -8.84 -5.48
CA LYS A 174 8.30 -8.85 -6.36
C LYS A 174 7.05 -8.76 -5.49
N MET A 175 6.15 -7.87 -5.85
CA MET A 175 4.81 -7.82 -5.30
C MET A 175 3.88 -8.49 -6.30
N HIS A 176 3.28 -9.61 -5.91
CA HIS A 176 2.18 -10.24 -6.61
C HIS A 176 0.88 -9.69 -6.06
N LEU A 177 -0.05 -9.38 -6.95
CA LEU A 177 -1.33 -8.77 -6.64
C LEU A 177 -2.43 -9.50 -7.38
N SER A 178 -3.51 -9.82 -6.68
CA SER A 178 -4.74 -10.31 -7.28
C SER A 178 -5.90 -9.33 -7.05
N ILE A 179 -6.57 -8.95 -8.14
CA ILE A 179 -7.70 -8.00 -8.15
C ILE A 179 -8.89 -8.53 -8.95
N ASP A 180 -10.08 -7.99 -8.75
CA ASP A 180 -11.22 -8.23 -9.64
C ASP A 180 -11.39 -7.11 -10.69
N PRO A 181 -12.30 -7.26 -11.68
CA PRO A 181 -12.59 -6.23 -12.68
C PRO A 181 -13.11 -4.91 -12.09
N GLU A 182 -13.62 -4.94 -10.86
CA GLU A 182 -14.04 -3.75 -10.13
C GLU A 182 -12.90 -3.10 -9.32
N MET A 183 -11.66 -3.55 -9.52
CA MET A 183 -10.43 -3.05 -8.88
C MET A 183 -10.34 -3.32 -7.37
N ASN A 184 -11.08 -4.30 -6.85
CA ASN A 184 -10.92 -4.70 -5.46
C ASN A 184 -9.73 -5.64 -5.34
N VAL A 185 -8.90 -5.42 -4.32
CA VAL A 185 -7.75 -6.27 -4.00
C VAL A 185 -8.21 -7.46 -3.18
N HIS A 186 -7.91 -8.66 -3.67
CA HIS A 186 -8.23 -9.93 -3.00
C HIS A 186 -7.04 -10.54 -2.29
N HIS A 187 -5.83 -10.42 -2.84
CA HIS A 187 -4.61 -10.89 -2.18
C HIS A 187 -3.38 -10.09 -2.61
N ILE A 188 -2.40 -9.99 -1.69
CA ILE A 188 -1.08 -9.41 -1.94
C ILE A 188 -0.04 -10.33 -1.32
N ALA A 189 0.99 -10.70 -2.10
CA ALA A 189 2.19 -11.35 -1.56
C ALA A 189 3.45 -10.63 -2.02
N ILE A 190 4.44 -10.56 -1.14
CA ILE A 190 5.77 -10.04 -1.45
C ILE A 190 6.76 -11.19 -1.43
N THR A 191 7.38 -11.48 -2.56
CA THR A 191 8.35 -12.56 -2.75
C THR A 191 9.74 -11.99 -3.05
N GLU A 192 10.75 -12.85 -2.94
CA GLU A 192 12.11 -12.51 -3.39
C GLU A 192 12.18 -12.36 -4.91
N GLU A 193 13.15 -11.60 -5.40
CA GLU A 193 13.32 -11.29 -6.83
C GLU A 193 13.50 -12.55 -7.71
N ASN A 194 14.09 -13.61 -7.15
CA ASN A 194 14.36 -14.88 -7.82
C ASN A 194 13.14 -15.80 -7.94
N VAL A 195 12.04 -15.50 -7.24
CA VAL A 195 10.80 -16.29 -7.33
C VAL A 195 10.14 -15.99 -8.67
N SER A 196 9.83 -17.03 -9.46
CA SER A 196 9.12 -16.88 -10.73
C SER A 196 7.66 -16.48 -10.50
N ASP A 197 7.05 -15.84 -11.50
CA ASP A 197 5.65 -15.41 -11.40
C ASP A 197 4.69 -16.61 -11.29
N GLU A 198 4.96 -17.67 -12.04
CA GLU A 198 4.34 -18.99 -11.88
C GLU A 198 4.35 -19.51 -10.43
N ALA A 199 5.50 -19.48 -9.75
CA ALA A 199 5.59 -19.95 -8.37
C ALA A 199 4.77 -19.07 -7.39
N GLY A 200 4.59 -17.79 -7.74
CA GLY A 200 3.73 -16.86 -7.01
C GLY A 200 2.23 -17.07 -7.24
N LEU A 201 1.83 -17.74 -8.33
CA LEU A 201 0.42 -17.89 -8.71
C LEU A 201 -0.40 -18.62 -7.64
N ASN A 202 0.12 -19.69 -7.06
CA ASN A 202 -0.59 -20.46 -6.04
C ASN A 202 -0.93 -19.62 -4.80
N ALA A 203 -0.04 -18.68 -4.42
CA ALA A 203 -0.32 -17.74 -3.35
C ALA A 203 -1.44 -16.77 -3.75
N MET A 204 -1.51 -16.37 -5.03
CA MET A 204 -2.54 -15.45 -5.53
C MET A 204 -3.92 -16.10 -5.64
N LEU A 205 -3.97 -17.42 -5.85
CA LEU A 205 -5.20 -18.21 -5.93
C LEU A 205 -5.73 -18.64 -4.55
N ALA A 206 -4.97 -18.43 -3.46
CA ALA A 206 -5.40 -18.70 -2.10
C ALA A 206 -6.39 -17.63 -1.58
N VAL A 207 -7.40 -17.30 -2.39
CA VAL A 207 -8.48 -16.37 -2.06
C VAL A 207 -9.66 -17.15 -1.48
N ASP A 208 -10.29 -16.61 -0.44
CA ASP A 208 -11.50 -17.16 0.16
C ASP A 208 -12.73 -16.75 -0.67
N ALA A 209 -12.74 -17.19 -1.93
CA ALA A 209 -13.72 -16.80 -2.94
C ALA A 209 -13.92 -17.91 -3.97
N ASN A 210 -15.13 -18.00 -4.54
CA ASN A 210 -15.38 -18.83 -5.70
C ASN A 210 -14.80 -18.14 -6.94
N VAL A 211 -13.81 -18.74 -7.61
CA VAL A 211 -13.15 -18.13 -8.76
C VAL A 211 -13.65 -18.78 -10.04
N ASP A 212 -14.25 -18.01 -10.95
CA ASP A 212 -14.73 -18.52 -12.24
C ASP A 212 -13.69 -18.42 -13.35
N CYS A 213 -12.82 -17.42 -13.30
CA CYS A 213 -11.85 -17.09 -14.33
C CYS A 213 -10.59 -16.50 -13.70
N VAL A 214 -9.42 -16.84 -14.26
CA VAL A 214 -8.14 -16.24 -13.90
C VAL A 214 -7.51 -15.63 -15.15
N ILE A 215 -7.29 -14.32 -15.10
CA ILE A 215 -6.65 -13.53 -16.14
C ILE A 215 -5.27 -13.13 -15.63
N ALA A 216 -4.22 -13.62 -16.26
CA ALA A 216 -2.85 -13.27 -15.92
C ALA A 216 -2.04 -12.95 -17.18
N ASP A 217 -0.82 -12.46 -17.02
CA ASP A 217 0.10 -12.33 -18.16
C ASP A 217 0.76 -13.68 -18.51
N GLY A 218 1.49 -13.71 -19.62
CA GLY A 218 2.20 -14.91 -20.09
C GLY A 218 3.25 -15.46 -19.12
N ALA A 219 3.75 -14.65 -18.17
CA ALA A 219 4.76 -15.09 -17.20
C ALA A 219 4.17 -16.01 -16.12
N TYR A 220 2.85 -15.97 -15.92
CA TYR A 220 2.11 -16.90 -15.05
C TYR A 220 1.70 -18.19 -15.75
N TYR A 221 1.63 -18.19 -17.08
CA TYR A 221 1.31 -19.38 -17.88
C TYR A 221 2.61 -20.06 -18.35
N SER A 222 3.30 -20.74 -17.44
CA SER A 222 4.26 -21.75 -17.86
C SER A 222 3.49 -22.90 -18.51
N ILE A 223 3.72 -23.10 -19.81
CA ILE A 223 3.39 -24.37 -20.45
C ILE A 223 4.52 -25.31 -20.04
N ALA A 224 4.27 -26.17 -19.05
CA ALA A 224 5.04 -27.40 -18.88
C ALA A 224 4.65 -28.40 -19.98
#